data_AF-A0A5B9MQV4-F1
#
_entry.id   AF-A0A5B9MQV4-F1
#
_cell.length_a   1.000
_cell.length_b   1.000
_cell.length_c   1.000
_cell.angle_alpha   90.00
_cell.angle_beta   90.00
_cell.angle_gamma   90.00
#
_symmetry.space_group_name_H-M   'P 1'
#
loop_
_entity.id
_entity.type
_entity.pdbx_description
1 polymer ?
#
loop_
_entity_poly.entity_id
_entity_poly.type
_entity_poly.pdbx_seq_one_letter_code
_entity_poly.pdbx_strand_id
1 'polypeptide(L)'
;MLCELGLLWRVMIARATARQRPPKRHIRRRCDRQSVKRLDNRLHSPTKRRGFSLVELIVVMVILGMLAGLVAVRTRGYLINSRKNAVKAEIATILNALETFRIDQGRYPTEDEGLEILREETETWPEGFLTKVPIDPWKNPYLYFVSEEGVEVISLGADGREGGEGEDADFSSTMLEE
;
A
#
# COMPACT_ATOMS: atom_id res chain seq x y z
N MET A 1 -22.71 -5.36 34.18
CA MET A 1 -21.56 -6.23 33.79
C MET A 1 -21.36 -6.04 32.29
N LEU A 2 -20.88 -4.90 31.78
CA LEU A 2 -19.46 -4.55 31.60
C LEU A 2 -19.35 -3.03 31.33
N CYS A 3 -19.54 -2.19 32.36
CA CYS A 3 -19.47 -0.72 32.24
C CYS A 3 -18.24 -0.11 32.96
N GLU A 4 -17.35 -0.96 33.51
CA GLU A 4 -16.28 -0.54 34.43
C GLU A 4 -14.85 -0.58 33.82
N LEU A 5 -14.67 -1.02 32.57
CA LEU A 5 -13.33 -1.14 31.96
C LEU A 5 -12.85 0.12 31.21
N GLY A 6 -13.69 1.15 31.08
CA GLY A 6 -13.36 2.40 30.37
C GLY A 6 -12.47 3.39 31.14
N LEU A 7 -12.30 3.21 32.45
CA LEU A 7 -11.56 4.17 33.31
C LEU A 7 -10.06 3.86 33.47
N LEU A 8 -9.61 2.65 33.12
CA LEU A 8 -8.19 2.28 33.22
C LEU A 8 -7.37 2.63 31.97
N TRP A 9 -7.99 2.78 30.79
CA TRP A 9 -7.26 3.14 29.56
C TRP A 9 -6.83 4.61 29.51
N ARG A 10 -7.53 5.52 30.23
CA ARG A 10 -7.16 6.95 30.27
C ARG A 10 -5.90 7.22 31.12
N VAL A 11 -5.51 6.30 32.01
CA VAL A 11 -4.33 6.47 32.88
C VAL A 11 -3.03 5.99 32.20
N MET A 12 -3.09 5.13 31.18
CA MET A 12 -1.90 4.58 30.52
C MET A 12 -1.24 5.48 29.45
N ILE A 13 -1.87 6.57 29.00
CA ILE A 13 -1.29 7.48 27.99
C ILE A 13 -0.55 8.68 28.62
N ALA A 14 -0.58 8.85 29.95
CA ALA A 14 -0.02 10.01 30.64
C ALA A 14 1.45 9.86 31.11
N ARG A 15 2.27 8.99 30.50
CA ARG A 15 3.63 8.70 31.02
C ARG A 15 4.70 8.47 29.96
N ALA A 16 4.82 9.34 28.95
CA ALA A 16 5.91 9.24 27.97
C ALA A 16 6.44 10.57 27.41
N THR A 17 6.44 11.65 28.19
CA THR A 17 7.19 12.88 27.84
C THR A 17 7.94 13.42 29.05
N ALA A 18 8.79 12.59 29.67
CA ALA A 18 9.82 13.07 30.58
C ALA A 18 10.96 13.70 29.75
N ARG A 19 10.72 14.94 29.32
CA ARG A 19 11.70 15.81 28.67
C ARG A 19 12.82 16.10 29.67
N GLN A 20 13.95 15.40 29.55
CA GLN A 20 15.13 15.65 30.36
C GLN A 20 15.60 17.10 30.14
N ARG A 21 15.47 17.94 31.17
CA ARG A 21 16.07 19.28 31.19
C ARG A 21 17.52 19.12 31.63
N PRO A 22 18.52 19.52 30.83
CA PRO A 22 19.91 19.46 31.27
C PRO A 22 20.17 20.52 32.38
N PRO A 23 21.04 20.23 33.35
CA PRO A 23 21.38 21.17 34.42
C PRO A 23 22.18 22.36 33.89
N LYS A 24 21.79 23.59 34.29
CA LYS A 24 22.57 24.81 34.04
C LYS A 24 23.82 24.82 34.91
N ARG A 25 24.97 24.47 34.33
CA ARG A 25 26.28 24.60 34.98
C ARG A 25 26.79 26.03 34.86
N HIS A 26 26.75 26.77 35.97
CA HIS A 26 27.47 28.03 36.11
C HIS A 26 28.97 27.76 36.18
N ILE A 27 29.66 27.85 35.04
CA ILE A 27 31.12 27.83 34.98
C ILE A 27 31.59 29.29 35.09
N ARG A 28 31.96 29.71 36.30
CA ARG A 28 32.79 30.90 36.49
C ARG A 28 34.18 30.59 35.94
N ARG A 29 34.50 31.06 34.73
CA ARG A 29 35.87 31.10 34.24
C ARG A 29 36.40 32.52 34.36
N ARG A 30 37.28 32.65 35.34
CA ARG A 30 38.16 33.77 35.61
C ARG A 30 38.85 34.16 34.29
N CYS A 31 38.59 35.37 33.81
CA CYS A 31 39.33 35.97 32.71
C CYS A 31 40.73 36.28 33.26
N ASP A 32 41.69 35.39 32.98
CA ASP A 32 43.08 35.69 33.24
C ASP A 32 43.67 36.38 32.01
N ARG A 33 43.94 37.66 32.20
CA ARG A 33 44.44 38.60 31.22
C ARG A 33 45.95 38.58 31.35
N GLN A 34 46.64 37.66 30.70
CA GLN A 34 48.06 37.85 30.42
C GLN A 34 48.65 36.87 29.40
N SER A 35 49.54 37.44 28.59
CA SER A 35 50.49 36.77 27.70
C SER A 35 49.96 36.33 26.34
N VAL A 36 49.70 37.34 25.51
CA VAL A 36 50.18 37.36 24.12
C VAL A 36 51.65 36.92 24.04
N LYS A 37 51.90 35.66 23.70
CA LYS A 37 53.18 35.24 23.13
C LYS A 37 52.92 34.44 21.86
N ARG A 38 53.34 35.08 20.77
CA ARG A 38 53.51 34.57 19.41
C ARG A 38 54.01 33.13 19.47
N LEU A 39 53.22 32.19 18.98
CA LEU A 39 53.71 30.90 18.54
C LEU A 39 53.09 30.58 17.17
N ASP A 40 53.95 30.81 16.19
CA ASP A 40 54.12 30.02 14.98
C ASP A 40 52.92 29.78 14.08
N ASN A 41 52.79 30.74 13.18
CA ASN A 41 52.22 30.61 11.86
C ASN A 41 53.12 29.71 10.96
N ARG A 42 53.24 28.42 11.30
CA ARG A 42 53.83 27.35 10.46
C ARG A 42 53.05 26.07 10.82
N LEU A 43 52.06 25.60 10.08
CA LEU A 43 52.14 24.96 8.76
C LEU A 43 50.70 24.77 8.25
N HIS A 44 50.07 25.77 7.64
CA HIS A 44 48.92 25.50 6.77
C HIS A 44 49.48 25.23 5.38
N SER A 45 49.85 23.97 5.11
CA SER A 45 49.95 23.55 3.71
C SER A 45 48.53 23.67 3.14
N PRO A 46 48.33 24.43 2.04
CA PRO A 46 47.05 24.38 1.37
C PRO A 46 46.90 22.94 0.88
N THR A 47 46.04 22.17 1.54
CA THR A 47 45.61 20.88 1.01
C THR A 47 45.05 21.17 -0.37
N LYS A 48 45.75 20.72 -1.42
CA LYS A 48 45.29 20.89 -2.81
C LYS A 48 43.88 20.34 -2.87
N ARG A 49 42.89 21.23 -2.96
CA ARG A 49 41.52 20.84 -3.28
C ARG A 49 41.57 20.28 -4.69
N ARG A 50 41.65 18.95 -4.80
CA ARG A 50 41.46 18.25 -6.06
C ARG A 50 39.99 18.45 -6.42
N GLY A 51 39.75 19.29 -7.43
CA GLY A 51 38.43 19.43 -8.03
C GLY A 51 38.07 18.15 -8.79
N PHE A 52 36.78 17.83 -8.85
CA PHE A 52 36.27 16.77 -9.70
C PHE A 52 36.58 17.08 -11.16
N SER A 53 37.02 16.07 -11.91
CA SER A 53 37.20 16.22 -13.36
C SER A 53 35.84 16.18 -14.05
N LEU A 54 35.69 16.91 -15.18
CA LEU A 54 34.47 16.82 -15.99
C LEU A 54 34.22 15.38 -16.48
N VAL A 55 35.29 14.64 -16.75
CA VAL A 55 35.22 13.23 -17.19
C VAL A 55 34.61 12.33 -16.11
N GLU A 56 34.94 12.57 -14.85
CA GLU A 56 34.41 11.80 -13.71
C GLU A 56 32.89 11.96 -13.56
N LEU A 57 32.36 13.16 -13.78
CA LEU A 57 30.90 13.38 -13.77
C LEU A 57 30.21 12.78 -14.99
N ILE A 58 30.85 12.82 -16.17
CA ILE A 58 30.30 12.21 -17.39
C ILE A 58 30.16 10.69 -17.21
N VAL A 59 31.19 10.01 -16.69
CA VAL A 59 31.14 8.55 -16.45
C VAL A 59 30.03 8.18 -15.47
N VAL A 60 29.85 8.96 -14.39
CA VAL A 60 28.77 8.73 -13.42
C VAL A 60 27.39 8.90 -14.06
N MET A 61 27.17 9.95 -14.84
CA MET A 61 25.88 10.16 -15.52
C MET A 61 25.57 9.05 -16.52
N VAL A 62 26.57 8.54 -17.23
CA VAL A 62 26.41 7.41 -18.15
C VAL A 62 25.97 6.14 -17.41
N ILE A 63 26.64 5.80 -16.31
CA ILE A 63 26.28 4.62 -15.51
C ILE A 63 24.89 4.79 -14.89
N LEU A 64 24.56 5.97 -14.36
CA LEU A 64 23.23 6.25 -13.81
C LEU A 64 22.13 6.17 -14.87
N GLY A 65 22.37 6.68 -16.08
CA GLY A 65 21.42 6.58 -17.20
C GLY A 65 21.20 5.13 -17.64
N MET A 66 22.27 4.34 -17.72
CA MET A 66 22.18 2.91 -18.05
C MET A 66 21.39 2.13 -16.99
N LEU A 67 21.67 2.37 -15.71
CA LEU A 67 20.96 1.69 -14.61
C LEU A 67 19.50 2.10 -14.54
N ALA A 68 19.18 3.39 -14.71
CA ALA A 68 17.80 3.89 -14.71
C ALA A 68 16.94 3.22 -15.80
N GLY A 69 17.49 3.00 -16.99
CA GLY A 69 16.79 2.31 -18.09
C GLY A 69 16.42 0.86 -17.76
N LEU A 70 17.30 0.12 -17.09
CA LEU A 70 17.06 -1.28 -16.74
C LEU A 70 15.97 -1.45 -15.66
N VAL A 71 15.92 -0.53 -14.69
CA VAL A 71 14.93 -0.59 -13.59
C VAL A 71 13.51 -0.34 -14.11
N ALA A 72 13.34 0.56 -15.08
CA ALA A 72 12.03 0.93 -15.61
C ALA A 72 11.28 -0.24 -16.30
N VAL A 73 12.01 -1.13 -17.00
CA VAL A 73 11.38 -2.22 -17.77
C VAL A 73 10.94 -3.38 -16.87
N ARG A 74 11.65 -3.64 -15.77
CA ARG A 74 11.42 -4.84 -14.95
C ARG A 74 10.19 -4.76 -14.05
N THR A 75 9.72 -3.57 -13.71
CA THR A 75 8.58 -3.39 -12.79
C THR A 75 7.22 -3.57 -13.46
N ARG A 76 7.09 -3.26 -14.76
CA ARG A 76 5.79 -3.30 -15.46
C ARG A 76 5.17 -4.70 -15.50
N GLY A 77 5.93 -5.72 -15.89
CA GLY A 77 5.40 -7.10 -15.99
C GLY A 77 4.96 -7.69 -14.64
N TYR A 78 5.62 -7.31 -13.55
CA TYR A 78 5.24 -7.76 -12.20
C TYR A 78 3.88 -7.19 -11.77
N LEU A 79 3.65 -5.90 -12.06
CA LEU A 79 2.38 -5.25 -11.74
C LEU A 79 1.21 -5.92 -12.47
N ILE A 80 1.37 -6.23 -13.75
CA ILE A 80 0.33 -6.88 -14.56
C ILE A 80 -0.09 -8.22 -13.94
N ASN A 81 0.88 -9.10 -13.68
CA ASN A 81 0.59 -10.41 -13.11
C ASN A 81 0.00 -10.32 -11.71
N SER A 82 0.43 -9.34 -10.90
CA SER A 82 -0.13 -9.12 -9.57
C SER A 82 -1.60 -8.71 -9.63
N ARG A 83 -2.01 -7.87 -10.59
CA ARG A 83 -3.41 -7.49 -10.79
C ARG A 83 -4.26 -8.68 -11.23
N LYS A 84 -3.78 -9.47 -12.19
CA LYS A 84 -4.49 -10.69 -12.62
C LYS A 84 -4.75 -11.64 -11.46
N ASN A 85 -3.73 -11.88 -10.62
CA ASN A 85 -3.87 -12.74 -9.45
C ASN A 85 -4.81 -12.14 -8.39
N ALA A 86 -4.80 -10.82 -8.22
CA ALA A 86 -5.74 -10.13 -7.32
C ALA A 86 -7.19 -10.32 -7.78
N VAL A 87 -7.47 -10.12 -9.07
CA VAL A 87 -8.81 -10.37 -9.65
C VAL A 87 -9.26 -11.79 -9.40
N LYS A 88 -8.40 -12.79 -9.65
CA LYS A 88 -8.75 -14.20 -9.40
C LYS A 88 -9.12 -14.45 -7.94
N ALA A 89 -8.37 -13.88 -7.00
CA ALA A 89 -8.65 -14.02 -5.58
C ALA A 89 -9.94 -13.28 -5.16
N GLU A 90 -10.18 -12.11 -5.73
CA GLU A 90 -11.39 -11.31 -5.49
C GLU A 90 -12.63 -12.02 -6.02
N ILE A 91 -12.60 -12.54 -7.26
CA ILE A 91 -13.69 -13.36 -7.83
C ILE A 91 -13.96 -14.58 -6.95
N ALA A 92 -12.93 -15.32 -6.54
CA ALA A 92 -13.11 -16.46 -5.64
C ALA A 92 -13.76 -16.07 -4.30
N THR A 93 -13.44 -14.88 -3.77
CA THR A 93 -14.06 -14.36 -2.54
C THR A 93 -15.54 -14.05 -2.76
N ILE A 94 -15.89 -13.42 -3.89
CA ILE A 94 -17.28 -13.14 -4.26
C ILE A 94 -18.07 -14.44 -4.44
N LEU A 95 -17.51 -15.43 -5.16
CA LEU A 95 -18.16 -16.73 -5.38
C LEU A 95 -18.43 -17.47 -4.07
N ASN A 96 -17.49 -17.46 -3.13
CA ASN A 96 -17.69 -18.05 -1.80
C ASN A 96 -18.82 -17.36 -1.04
N ALA A 97 -18.93 -16.03 -1.12
CA ALA A 97 -20.01 -15.28 -0.50
C ALA A 97 -21.37 -15.60 -1.16
N LEU A 98 -21.41 -15.68 -2.49
CA LEU A 98 -22.60 -16.08 -3.25
C LEU A 98 -23.07 -17.49 -2.90
N GLU A 99 -22.13 -18.43 -2.74
CA GLU A 99 -22.47 -19.80 -2.35
C GLU A 99 -22.98 -19.88 -0.91
N THR A 100 -22.38 -19.12 0.01
CA THR A 100 -22.88 -19.00 1.39
C THR A 100 -24.28 -18.39 1.41
N PHE A 101 -24.51 -17.34 0.61
CA PHE A 101 -25.85 -16.75 0.44
C PHE A 101 -26.86 -17.78 -0.06
N ARG A 102 -26.48 -18.63 -1.03
CA ARG A 102 -27.34 -19.71 -1.52
C ARG A 102 -27.65 -20.75 -0.46
N ILE A 103 -26.69 -21.11 0.38
CA ILE A 103 -26.90 -22.07 1.47
C ILE A 103 -27.94 -21.54 2.47
N ASP A 104 -27.87 -20.25 2.81
CA ASP A 104 -28.74 -19.64 3.81
C ASP A 104 -30.13 -19.26 3.25
N GLN A 105 -30.19 -18.72 2.04
CA GLN A 105 -31.42 -18.22 1.42
C GLN A 105 -32.08 -19.21 0.46
N GLY A 106 -31.38 -20.29 0.09
CA GLY A 106 -31.84 -21.28 -0.88
C GLY A 106 -31.86 -20.80 -2.33
N ARG A 107 -31.37 -19.58 -2.61
CA ARG A 107 -31.31 -18.96 -3.94
C ARG A 107 -30.08 -18.08 -4.08
N TYR A 108 -29.67 -17.79 -5.30
CA TYR A 108 -28.73 -16.70 -5.57
C TYR A 108 -29.43 -15.33 -5.58
N PRO A 109 -28.69 -14.23 -5.39
CA PRO A 109 -29.19 -12.88 -5.64
C PRO A 109 -29.76 -12.74 -7.06
N THR A 110 -30.76 -11.88 -7.21
CA THR A 110 -31.27 -11.48 -8.53
C THR A 110 -30.37 -10.43 -9.16
N GLU A 111 -30.46 -10.21 -10.48
CA GLU A 111 -29.68 -9.17 -11.16
C GLU A 111 -29.98 -7.76 -10.64
N ASP A 112 -31.22 -7.51 -10.20
CA ASP A 112 -31.65 -6.24 -9.62
C ASP A 112 -31.05 -6.00 -8.22
N GLU A 113 -30.87 -7.06 -7.42
CA GLU A 113 -30.19 -7.01 -6.12
C GLU A 113 -28.65 -6.89 -6.29
N GLY A 114 -28.11 -7.60 -7.29
CA GLY A 114 -26.70 -7.60 -7.64
C GLY A 114 -25.78 -8.10 -6.50
N LEU A 115 -24.51 -7.66 -6.53
CA LEU A 115 -23.53 -8.01 -5.49
C LEU A 115 -23.68 -7.18 -4.21
N GLU A 116 -24.47 -6.11 -4.21
CA GLU A 116 -24.61 -5.22 -3.06
C GLU A 116 -25.36 -5.88 -1.90
N ILE A 117 -26.33 -6.76 -2.18
CA ILE A 117 -27.07 -7.50 -1.15
C ILE A 117 -26.14 -8.35 -0.26
N LEU A 118 -24.99 -8.78 -0.79
CA LEU A 118 -24.00 -9.56 -0.05
C LEU A 118 -23.35 -8.74 1.07
N ARG A 119 -23.35 -7.42 0.95
CA ARG A 119 -22.81 -6.49 1.95
C ARG A 119 -23.88 -6.02 2.96
N GLU A 120 -25.15 -6.10 2.60
CA GLU A 120 -26.22 -5.55 3.43
C GLU A 120 -26.41 -6.39 4.70
N GLU A 121 -26.42 -5.71 5.85
CA GLU A 121 -26.74 -6.30 7.14
C GLU A 121 -28.28 -6.28 7.31
N THR A 122 -28.90 -7.46 7.40
CA THR A 122 -30.35 -7.60 7.58
C THR A 122 -30.63 -8.36 8.88
N GLU A 123 -31.87 -8.33 9.37
CA GLU A 123 -32.30 -9.12 10.54
C GLU A 123 -31.99 -10.62 10.39
N THR A 124 -31.99 -11.13 9.16
CA THR A 124 -31.71 -12.53 8.84
C THR A 124 -30.21 -12.85 8.81
N TRP A 125 -29.34 -11.89 8.46
CA TRP A 125 -27.88 -12.04 8.44
C TRP A 125 -27.21 -10.74 8.96
N PRO A 126 -26.96 -10.65 10.28
CA PRO A 126 -26.51 -9.41 10.91
C PRO A 126 -25.07 -9.03 10.58
N GLU A 127 -24.24 -9.94 10.07
CA GLU A 127 -22.83 -9.67 9.73
C GLU A 127 -22.59 -9.43 8.22
N GLY A 128 -23.61 -9.67 7.37
CA GLY A 128 -23.43 -9.73 5.92
C GLY A 128 -22.58 -10.92 5.45
N PHE A 129 -22.55 -11.17 4.14
CA PHE A 129 -21.70 -12.20 3.53
C PHE A 129 -20.34 -11.64 3.11
N LEU A 130 -20.26 -10.32 2.87
CA LEU A 130 -19.05 -9.58 2.55
C LEU A 130 -18.96 -8.32 3.41
N THR A 131 -17.78 -8.05 3.96
CA THR A 131 -17.52 -6.76 4.65
C THR A 131 -17.60 -5.57 3.69
N LYS A 132 -17.17 -5.77 2.45
CA LYS A 132 -17.27 -4.80 1.36
C LYS A 132 -17.32 -5.54 0.03
N VAL A 133 -18.03 -5.01 -0.94
CA VAL A 133 -17.91 -5.48 -2.32
C VAL A 133 -16.52 -5.05 -2.83
N PRO A 134 -15.65 -5.99 -3.20
CA PRO A 134 -14.35 -5.65 -3.75
C PRO A 134 -14.56 -4.97 -5.12
N ILE A 135 -13.63 -4.08 -5.45
CA ILE A 135 -13.55 -3.43 -6.76
C ILE A 135 -12.29 -3.97 -7.40
N ASP A 136 -12.31 -4.21 -8.71
CA ASP A 136 -11.17 -4.78 -9.39
C ASP A 136 -9.91 -3.85 -9.30
N PRO A 137 -8.71 -4.36 -9.64
CA PRO A 137 -7.47 -3.58 -9.58
C PRO A 137 -7.42 -2.37 -10.52
N TRP A 138 -8.31 -2.31 -11.51
CA TRP A 138 -8.45 -1.21 -12.46
C TRP A 138 -9.55 -0.22 -12.05
N LYS A 139 -10.19 -0.46 -10.89
CA LYS A 139 -11.25 0.34 -10.27
C LYS A 139 -12.61 0.24 -10.99
N ASN A 140 -12.80 -0.81 -11.77
CA ASN A 140 -14.09 -1.12 -12.37
C ASN A 140 -14.89 -2.05 -11.44
N PRO A 141 -16.22 -1.88 -11.37
CA PRO A 141 -17.07 -2.79 -10.61
C PRO A 141 -17.14 -4.16 -11.31
N TYR A 142 -17.30 -5.21 -10.51
CA TYR A 142 -17.58 -6.55 -11.03
C TYR A 142 -18.98 -6.61 -11.62
N LEU A 143 -19.10 -7.27 -12.77
CA LEU A 143 -20.38 -7.62 -13.36
C LEU A 143 -20.84 -8.96 -12.79
N TYR A 144 -22.14 -9.06 -12.55
CA TYR A 144 -22.77 -10.25 -11.99
C TYR A 144 -23.93 -10.66 -12.90
N PHE A 145 -23.94 -11.92 -13.30
CA PHE A 145 -24.99 -12.52 -14.10
C PHE A 145 -25.48 -13.80 -13.42
N VAL A 146 -26.79 -14.01 -13.46
CA VAL A 146 -27.41 -15.23 -12.93
C VAL A 146 -28.08 -15.99 -14.07
N SER A 147 -27.74 -17.26 -14.20
CA SER A 147 -28.29 -18.18 -15.20
C SER A 147 -28.88 -19.41 -14.52
N GLU A 148 -29.54 -20.29 -15.28
CA GLU A 148 -30.03 -21.57 -14.74
C GLU A 148 -28.89 -22.52 -14.36
N GLU A 149 -27.74 -22.39 -15.01
CA GLU A 149 -26.56 -23.25 -14.82
C GLU A 149 -25.71 -22.80 -13.62
N GLY A 150 -25.84 -21.54 -13.22
CA GLY A 150 -25.12 -20.98 -12.08
C GLY A 150 -25.00 -19.47 -12.13
N VAL A 151 -24.04 -18.95 -11.38
CA VAL A 151 -23.71 -17.53 -11.33
C VAL A 151 -22.38 -17.26 -12.01
N GLU A 152 -22.30 -16.14 -12.72
CA GLU A 152 -21.08 -15.69 -13.37
C GLU A 152 -20.68 -14.32 -12.84
N VAL A 153 -19.39 -14.18 -12.51
CA VAL A 153 -18.80 -12.92 -12.07
C VAL A 153 -17.68 -12.55 -13.05
N ILE A 154 -17.77 -11.36 -13.65
CA ILE A 154 -16.87 -10.89 -14.71
C ILE A 154 -16.19 -9.58 -14.31
N SER A 155 -14.88 -9.47 -14.57
CA SER A 155 -14.13 -8.20 -14.60
C SER A 155 -13.71 -7.91 -16.03
N LEU A 156 -14.01 -6.69 -16.50
CA LEU A 156 -13.73 -6.20 -17.87
C LEU A 156 -12.29 -5.69 -18.07
N GLY A 157 -11.36 -6.07 -17.19
CA GLY A 157 -9.96 -5.64 -17.29
C GLY A 157 -9.75 -4.12 -17.21
N ALA A 158 -8.67 -3.65 -17.83
CA ALA A 158 -8.24 -2.25 -17.74
C ALA A 158 -9.05 -1.26 -18.59
N ASP A 159 -9.62 -1.71 -19.71
CA ASP A 159 -10.34 -0.87 -20.66
C ASP A 159 -11.83 -0.74 -20.33
N GLY A 160 -12.36 -1.64 -19.48
CA GLY A 160 -13.74 -1.63 -19.04
C GLY A 160 -14.72 -2.01 -20.15
N ARG A 161 -14.28 -2.81 -21.12
CA ARG A 161 -15.08 -3.26 -22.26
C ARG A 161 -14.95 -4.76 -22.44
N GLU A 162 -15.96 -5.38 -23.04
CA GLU A 162 -15.87 -6.80 -23.40
C GLU A 162 -14.77 -7.03 -24.45
N GLY A 163 -13.98 -8.08 -24.23
CA GLY A 163 -12.90 -8.54 -25.09
C GLY A 163 -11.53 -8.18 -24.55
N GLY A 164 -10.66 -7.71 -25.45
CA GLY A 164 -9.30 -7.28 -25.11
C GLY A 164 -8.28 -8.42 -24.91
N GLU A 165 -7.02 -8.02 -24.79
CA GLU A 165 -5.89 -8.92 -24.55
C GLU A 165 -4.95 -8.32 -23.49
N GLY A 166 -4.15 -9.16 -22.82
CA GLY A 166 -3.13 -8.68 -21.91
C GLY A 166 -3.70 -8.08 -20.61
N GLU A 167 -3.62 -6.76 -20.44
CA GLU A 167 -4.21 -6.03 -19.30
C GLU A 167 -5.70 -5.74 -19.52
N ASP A 168 -6.13 -5.70 -20.78
CA ASP A 168 -7.51 -5.41 -21.18
C ASP A 168 -8.34 -6.69 -21.30
N ALA A 169 -7.77 -7.86 -20.98
CA ALA A 169 -8.47 -9.13 -21.07
C ALA A 169 -9.52 -9.27 -19.98
N ASP A 170 -10.69 -9.78 -20.36
CA ASP A 170 -11.76 -10.14 -19.42
C ASP A 170 -11.39 -11.33 -18.54
N PHE A 171 -11.86 -11.31 -17.29
CA PHE A 171 -11.75 -12.42 -16.35
C PHE A 171 -13.14 -12.83 -15.89
N SER A 172 -13.64 -13.96 -16.38
CA SER A 172 -14.89 -14.56 -15.92
C SER A 172 -14.64 -15.71 -14.93
N SER A 173 -15.53 -15.88 -13.95
CA SER A 173 -15.47 -17.01 -13.02
C SER A 173 -15.43 -18.36 -13.74
N THR A 174 -16.22 -18.52 -14.80
CA THR A 174 -16.31 -19.75 -15.60
C THR A 174 -14.99 -20.08 -16.30
N MET A 175 -14.26 -19.07 -16.80
CA MET A 175 -12.96 -19.27 -17.46
C MET A 175 -11.82 -19.55 -16.48
N LEU A 176 -11.98 -19.20 -15.19
CA LEU A 176 -10.93 -19.36 -14.18
C LEU A 176 -10.86 -20.77 -13.58
N GLU A 177 -11.90 -21.59 -13.77
CA GLU A 177 -11.97 -22.96 -13.28
C GLU A 177 -11.33 -23.99 -14.24
N GLU A 178 -10.89 -23.56 -15.44
CA GLU A 178 -10.17 -24.38 -16.43
C GLU A 178 -8.64 -24.46 -16.22
#